data_AF-A0A935Q8I8-F1
#
_entry.id   AF-A0A935Q8I8-F1
#
_cell.length_a   1.000
_cell.length_b   1.000
_cell.length_c   1.000
_cell.angle_alpha   90.00
_cell.angle_beta   90.00
_cell.angle_gamma   90.00
#
_symmetry.space_group_name_H-M   'P 1'
#
loop_
_entity.id
_entity.type
_entity.pdbx_description
1 polymer ?
#
loop_
_entity_poly.entity_id
_entity_poly.type
_entity_poly.pdbx_seq_one_letter_code
_entity_poly.pdbx_strand_id
1 'polypeptide(L)' 'MNNKPPSNSNKQFLLRYASLGTQLLVAIGLSVFVGLKADKWLHTLPLLACVLPLLTLVAIFYKLTRETAKPPKDEK' A
#
# COMPACT_ATOMS: atom_id res chain seq x y z
N MET A 1 -31.14 -22.89 14.63
CA MET A 1 -29.86 -22.31 15.06
C MET A 1 -29.89 -20.83 14.75
N ASN A 2 -30.04 -19.99 15.77
CA ASN A 2 -30.22 -18.55 15.62
C ASN A 2 -28.83 -17.90 15.50
N ASN A 3 -28.35 -17.70 14.28
CA ASN A 3 -27.10 -16.99 14.01
C ASN A 3 -27.35 -15.48 14.17
N LYS A 4 -27.31 -14.96 15.40
CA LYS A 4 -27.21 -13.51 15.62
C LYS A 4 -25.87 -13.04 15.03
N PRO A 5 -25.84 -12.11 14.06
CA PRO A 5 -24.58 -11.50 13.65
C PRO A 5 -23.98 -10.80 14.87
N PRO A 6 -22.67 -10.95 15.13
CA PRO A 6 -22.07 -10.37 16.32
C PRO A 6 -22.16 -8.84 16.25
N SER A 7 -22.62 -8.24 17.35
CA SER A 7 -22.73 -6.79 17.57
C SER A 7 -21.33 -6.19 17.81
N ASN A 8 -20.44 -6.28 16.83
CA ASN A 8 -19.06 -5.78 16.89
C ASN A 8 -18.60 -5.14 15.57
N SER A 9 -19.55 -4.74 14.73
CA SER A 9 -19.32 -4.16 13.39
C SER A 9 -18.33 -2.99 13.40
N ASN A 10 -18.38 -2.10 14.40
CA ASN A 10 -17.43 -1.00 14.54
C ASN A 10 -15.99 -1.46 14.76
N LYS A 11 -15.77 -2.49 15.59
CA LYS A 11 -14.42 -3.02 15.82
C LYS A 11 -13.85 -3.68 14.56
N GLN A 12 -14.69 -4.41 13.81
CA GLN A 12 -14.27 -4.96 12.53
C GLN A 12 -13.94 -3.89 11.50
N PHE A 13 -14.75 -2.82 11.41
CA PHE A 13 -14.47 -1.71 10.51
C PHE A 13 -13.14 -1.02 10.84
N LEU A 14 -12.90 -0.74 12.12
CA LEU A 14 -11.65 -0.16 12.60
C LEU A 14 -10.45 -1.08 12.33
N LEU A 15 -10.58 -2.39 12.55
CA LEU A 15 -9.54 -3.37 12.24
C LEU A 15 -9.25 -3.46 10.74
N ARG A 16 -10.29 -3.40 9.90
CA ARG A 16 -10.13 -3.35 8.43
C ARG A 16 -9.34 -2.13 8.00
N TYR A 17 -9.67 -0.97 8.54
CA TYR A 17 -8.96 0.27 8.22
C TYR A 17 -7.52 0.26 8.75
N ALA A 18 -7.31 -0.24 9.96
CA ALA A 18 -5.98 -0.42 10.52
C ALA A 18 -5.12 -1.38 9.68
N SER A 19 -5.70 -2.47 9.19
CA SER A 19 -5.03 -3.42 8.30
C SER A 19 -4.63 -2.78 6.98
N LEU A 20 -5.52 -2.01 6.35
CA LEU A 20 -5.22 -1.26 5.12
C LEU A 20 -4.10 -0.24 5.33
N GLY A 21 -4.18 0.54 6.42
CA GLY A 21 -3.13 1.50 6.76
C GLY A 21 -1.78 0.82 7.05
N THR A 22 -1.80 -0.33 7.73
CA THR A 22 -0.60 -1.12 8.00
C THR A 22 0.00 -1.67 6.71
N GLN A 23 -0.82 -2.15 5.77
CA GLN A 23 -0.35 -2.63 4.47
C GLN A 23 0.34 -1.52 3.68
N LEU A 24 -0.20 -0.30 3.71
CA LEU A 24 0.42 0.88 3.10
C LEU A 24 1.75 1.22 3.80
N LEU A 25 1.76 1.24 5.13
CA LEU A 25 2.95 1.58 5.93
C LEU A 25 4.08 0.58 5.73
N VAL A 26 3.76 -0.72 5.69
CA VAL A 26 4.72 -1.79 5.38
C VAL A 26 5.26 -1.65 3.96
N ALA A 27 4.42 -1.36 2.96
CA ALA A 27 4.87 -1.17 1.58
C ALA A 27 5.83 0.02 1.44
N ILE A 28 5.52 1.14 2.08
CA ILE A 28 6.39 2.33 2.10
C ILE A 28 7.70 2.02 2.83
N GLY A 29 7.64 1.40 4.02
CA GLY A 29 8.82 1.03 4.79
C GLY A 29 9.75 0.08 4.03
N LEU A 30 9.20 -0.94 3.37
CA LEU A 30 9.96 -1.87 2.52
C LEU A 30 10.61 -1.15 1.35
N SER A 31 9.90 -0.26 0.67
CA SER A 31 10.45 0.51 -0.45
C SER A 31 11.61 1.40 -0.01
N VAL A 32 11.46 2.13 1.09
CA VAL A 32 12.54 2.95 1.67
C VAL A 32 13.74 2.08 2.04
N PHE A 33 13.51 0.94 2.69
CA PHE A 33 14.58 0.05 3.13
C PHE A 33 15.34 -0.59 1.96
N VAL A 34 14.62 -1.05 0.93
CA VAL A 34 15.20 -1.56 -0.31
C VAL A 34 15.98 -0.45 -1.01
N GLY A 35 15.45 0.78 -1.04
CA GLY A 35 16.13 1.93 -1.62
C GLY A 35 17.42 2.28 -0.89
N LEU A 36 17.40 2.33 0.44
CA LEU A 36 18.60 2.54 1.25
C LEU A 36 19.65 1.44 1.04
N LYS A 37 19.22 0.18 0.94
CA LYS A 37 20.14 -0.95 0.73
C LYS A 37 20.76 -0.94 -0.68
N ALA A 38 19.97 -0.57 -1.70
CA ALA A 38 20.43 -0.43 -3.08
C ALA A 38 21.37 0.77 -3.24
N ASP A 39 21.03 1.91 -2.65
CA ASP A 39 21.83 3.14 -2.64
C ASP A 39 23.22 2.89 -1.99
N LYS A 40 23.23 2.17 -0.87
CA LYS A 40 24.46 1.74 -0.17
C LYS A 40 25.29 0.73 -0.97
N TRP A 41 24.67 -0.06 -1.86
CA TRP A 41 25.38 -0.99 -2.75
C TRP A 41 25.97 -0.29 -3.98
N LEU A 42 25.29 0.74 -4.48
CA LEU A 42 25.72 1.57 -5.61
C LEU A 42 26.68 2.71 -5.22
N HIS A 43 26.94 2.90 -3.92
CA HIS A 43 27.83 3.93 -3.37
C HIS A 43 27.52 5.36 -3.88
N THR A 44 26.27 5.58 -4.30
CA THR A 44 25.79 6.88 -4.72
C THR A 44 25.31 7.59 -3.46
N LEU A 45 25.44 8.92 -3.39
CA LEU A 45 24.84 9.74 -2.33
C LEU A 45 23.36 9.33 -2.13
N PRO A 46 22.75 9.52 -0.94
CA PRO A 46 21.42 9.01 -0.53
C PRO A 46 20.22 9.62 -1.27
N LEU A 47 20.37 9.85 -2.57
CA LEU A 47 19.35 10.30 -3.50
C LEU A 47 18.38 9.17 -3.82
N LEU A 48 18.83 7.92 -4.02
CA LEU A 48 17.90 6.82 -4.32
C LEU A 48 17.02 6.55 -3.10
N ALA A 49 17.55 6.67 -1.88
CA ALA A 49 16.74 6.58 -0.66
C ALA A 49 15.63 7.64 -0.55
N CYS A 50 15.76 8.78 -1.24
CA CYS A 50 14.76 9.84 -1.29
C CYS A 50 13.83 9.72 -2.51
N VAL A 51 14.38 9.32 -3.66
CA VAL A 51 13.66 9.20 -4.93
C VAL A 51 12.85 7.91 -5.00
N LEU A 52 13.32 6.77 -4.45
CA LEU A 52 12.58 5.50 -4.44
C LEU A 52 11.26 5.56 -3.67
N PRO A 53 11.17 6.11 -2.46
CA PRO A 53 9.89 6.23 -1.77
C PRO A 53 8.94 7.19 -2.50
N LEU A 54 9.47 8.27 -3.09
CA LEU A 54 8.69 9.17 -3.93
C LEU A 54 8.14 8.44 -5.17
N LEU A 55 8.97 7.65 -5.84
CA LEU A 55 8.60 6.84 -7.00
C LEU A 55 7.59 5.74 -6.62
N THR A 56 7.74 5.15 -5.44
CA THR A 56 6.83 4.11 -4.93
C THR A 56 5.47 4.71 -4.60
N LEU A 57 5.45 5.90 -4.01
CA LEU A 57 4.21 6.64 -3.78
C LEU A 57 3.51 6.93 -5.12
N VAL A 58 4.25 7.41 -6.13
CA VAL A 58 3.73 7.63 -7.48
C VAL A 58 3.25 6.33 -8.13
N ALA A 59 3.96 5.22 -7.97
CA ALA A 59 3.57 3.93 -8.53
C ALA A 59 2.32 3.35 -7.87
N ILE A 60 2.20 3.50 -6.55
CA ILE A 60 0.99 3.12 -5.78
C ILE A 60 -0.18 3.97 -6.25
N PHE A 61 -0.02 5.30 -6.31
CA PHE A 61 -1.04 6.20 -6.82
C PHE A 61 -1.43 5.87 -8.25
N TYR A 62 -0.46 5.71 -9.15
CA TYR A 62 -0.71 5.35 -10.55
C TYR A 62 -1.45 4.03 -10.67
N LYS A 63 -1.05 3.01 -9.89
CA LYS A 63 -1.75 1.71 -9.86
C LYS A 63 -3.18 1.87 -9.35
N LEU A 64 -3.38 2.60 -8.24
CA LEU A 64 -4.70 2.91 -7.69
C LEU A 64 -5.57 3.64 -8.71
N THR A 65 -5.08 4.74 -9.31
CA THR A 65 -5.81 5.49 -10.33
C THR A 65 -6.14 4.61 -11.52
N ARG A 66 -5.23 3.73 -11.96
CA ARG A 66 -5.44 2.84 -13.11
C ARG A 66 -6.36 1.67 -12.80
N GLU A 67 -6.38 1.17 -11.56
CA GLU A 67 -7.33 0.15 -11.10
C GLU A 67 -8.73 0.74 -10.90
N THR A 68 -8.83 1.97 -10.38
CA THR A 68 -10.09 2.69 -10.25
C THR A 68 -10.61 3.21 -11.60
N ALA A 69 -9.74 3.53 -12.55
CA ALA A 69 -10.10 3.99 -13.89
C ALA A 69 -10.41 2.87 -14.88
N LYS A 70 -10.29 1.58 -14.49
CA LYS A 70 -10.84 0.50 -15.31
C LYS A 70 -12.38 0.56 -15.18
N PRO A 71 -13.12 0.94 -16.23
CA PRO A 71 -14.57 0.72 -16.21
C PRO A 71 -14.81 -0.79 -16.04
N PRO A 72 -15.90 -1.19 -15.35
CA PRO A 72 -16.26 -2.59 -15.24
C PRO A 72 -16.29 -3.17 -16.66
N LYS A 73 -15.40 -4.12 -16.94
CA LYS A 73 -15.54 -4.93 -18.14
C LYS A 73 -16.74 -5.83 -17.87
N ASP A 74 -17.87 -5.45 -18.44
CA ASP A 74 -18.97 -6.35 -18.74
C ASP A 74 -18.38 -7.58 -19.43
N GLU A 75 -18.31 -8.67 -18.68
CA GLU A 75 -18.05 -10.00 -19.20
C GLU A 75 -19.35 -10.49 -19.84
N LYS A 76 -19.35 -10.56 -21.17
CA LYS A 76 -20.44 -11.04 -22.01
C LYS A 76 -20.25 -12.51 -22.35
#